data_AF-A0A662GG24-F1
#
_entry.id   AF-A0A662GG24-F1
#
_cell.length_a   1.000
_cell.length_b   1.000
_cell.length_c   1.000
_cell.angle_alpha   90.00
_cell.angle_beta   90.00
_cell.angle_gamma   90.00
#
_symmetry.space_group_name_H-M   'P 1'
#
loop_
_entity.id
_entity.type
_entity.pdbx_description
1 polymer ?
#
loop_
_entity_poly.entity_id
_entity_poly.type
_entity_poly.pdbx_seq_one_letter_code
_entity_poly.pdbx_strand_id
1 'polypeptide(L)'
;MIDLSLYRKVQESIDNCIKCGLCLSVCPTFKVLKGSQFGGPRYLSAELQRHLKEFGKIAYDASYLCTVCRHCEFICPGNVATPAATLFLRQVLEDLKPVQKPASDVTEALQKMLEYGNPYLIEKEMKGEWLEEINGTAGGKAEILGWVGCTSSIRLPELAQAFYKSLKKAFKEDFTVFGSEEWCCGKPAFLLGGKDEAIKLANDTIDQIKKTGAKVLVTPCPACLSTFRHEYKEWYGLEPPVSKIQHYSEFIKEKMDRGLISFKEISGGIPSKIIYHDPCELGRGLGIYDEPRAILESIPGITLLEYEDRRENSECCGGGGGMFGVYPELSMSIAARKLKEALKLGAQGIVSSCPACMLNFKYAATNYEIPIKVYDLTQIVEKAIV
;
A
#
# COMPACT_ATOMS: atom_id res chain seq x y z
N MET A 1 6.74 5.15 -26.67
CA MET A 1 6.40 4.00 -27.55
C MET A 1 5.68 2.99 -26.67
N ILE A 2 4.39 2.74 -26.89
CA ILE A 2 3.60 1.82 -26.06
C ILE A 2 4.20 0.43 -26.18
N ASP A 3 4.49 -0.24 -25.05
CA ASP A 3 4.94 -1.63 -25.06
C ASP A 3 3.79 -2.53 -25.57
N LEU A 4 3.87 -2.89 -26.85
CA LEU A 4 2.88 -3.72 -27.52
C LEU A 4 2.87 -5.16 -26.97
N SER A 5 3.92 -5.60 -26.29
CA SER A 5 3.98 -6.94 -25.69
C SER A 5 3.11 -7.03 -24.44
N LEU A 6 3.17 -6.02 -23.56
CA LEU A 6 2.29 -5.91 -22.40
C LEU A 6 0.85 -5.67 -22.83
N TYR A 7 0.62 -4.81 -23.83
CA TYR A 7 -0.71 -4.56 -24.39
C TYR A 7 -1.37 -5.86 -24.88
N ARG A 8 -0.66 -6.68 -25.66
CA ARG A 8 -1.19 -7.96 -26.15
C ARG A 8 -1.54 -8.92 -25.01
N LYS A 9 -0.65 -9.07 -24.01
CA LYS A 9 -0.92 -9.91 -22.83
C LYS A 9 -2.16 -9.45 -22.05
N VAL A 10 -2.32 -8.13 -21.91
CA VAL A 10 -3.50 -7.53 -21.26
C VAL A 10 -4.77 -7.85 -22.05
N GLN A 11 -4.75 -7.67 -23.39
CA GLN A 11 -5.89 -7.99 -24.25
C GLN A 11 -6.26 -9.48 -24.22
N GLU A 12 -5.26 -10.37 -24.34
CA GLU A 12 -5.47 -11.82 -24.23
C GLU A 12 -6.11 -12.22 -22.89
N SER A 13 -5.65 -11.62 -21.79
CA SER A 13 -6.23 -11.86 -20.47
C SER A 13 -7.69 -11.36 -20.37
N ILE A 14 -8.00 -10.22 -20.97
CA ILE A 14 -9.34 -9.64 -21.02
C ILE A 14 -10.32 -10.50 -21.82
N ASP A 15 -9.84 -11.14 -22.90
CA ASP A 15 -10.68 -11.98 -23.76
C ASP A 15 -11.12 -13.28 -23.09
N ASN A 16 -10.45 -13.69 -22.00
CA ASN A 16 -10.91 -14.78 -21.15
C ASN A 16 -12.15 -14.42 -20.28
N CYS A 17 -12.62 -13.17 -20.32
CA CYS A 17 -13.77 -12.74 -19.54
C CYS A 17 -15.09 -13.35 -20.04
N ILE A 18 -15.61 -14.34 -19.30
CA ILE A 18 -16.91 -14.98 -19.57
C ILE A 18 -18.14 -14.19 -19.09
N LYS A 19 -17.96 -12.93 -18.68
CA LYS A 19 -19.01 -11.99 -18.24
C LYS A 19 -19.92 -12.47 -17.09
N CYS A 20 -19.49 -13.44 -16.28
CA CYS A 20 -20.29 -14.03 -15.18
C CYS A 20 -20.65 -13.07 -14.03
N GLY A 21 -19.88 -11.99 -13.82
CA GLY A 21 -20.17 -10.96 -12.82
C GLY A 21 -19.64 -11.20 -11.40
N LEU A 22 -18.92 -12.30 -11.12
CA LEU A 22 -18.32 -12.57 -9.80
C LEU A 22 -17.43 -11.43 -9.29
N CYS A 23 -16.69 -10.76 -10.17
CA CYS A 23 -15.88 -9.60 -9.80
C CYS A 23 -16.71 -8.44 -9.17
N LEU A 24 -18.00 -8.33 -9.49
CA LEU A 24 -18.88 -7.31 -8.95
C LEU A 24 -19.26 -7.61 -7.50
N SER A 25 -19.45 -8.88 -7.15
CA SER A 25 -19.87 -9.30 -5.79
C SER A 25 -18.77 -9.12 -4.75
N VAL A 26 -17.50 -9.03 -5.17
CA VAL A 26 -16.35 -8.84 -4.28
C VAL A 26 -15.78 -7.41 -4.32
N CYS A 27 -16.25 -6.56 -5.23
CA CYS A 27 -15.70 -5.22 -5.41
C CYS A 27 -16.28 -4.22 -4.39
N PRO A 28 -15.47 -3.64 -3.49
CA PRO A 28 -15.98 -2.73 -2.47
C PRO A 28 -16.53 -1.43 -3.05
N THR A 29 -15.85 -0.87 -4.06
CA THR A 29 -16.33 0.33 -4.78
C THR A 29 -17.72 0.09 -5.39
N PHE A 30 -17.90 -1.05 -6.06
CA PHE A 30 -19.18 -1.41 -6.69
C PHE A 30 -20.28 -1.53 -5.64
N LYS A 31 -19.98 -2.18 -4.49
CA LYS A 31 -20.95 -2.31 -3.39
C LYS A 31 -21.35 -0.96 -2.80
N VAL A 32 -20.43 -0.01 -2.67
CA VAL A 32 -20.75 1.33 -2.14
C VAL A 32 -21.55 2.15 -3.15
N LEU A 33 -21.13 2.18 -4.41
CA LEU A 33 -21.77 2.98 -5.45
C LEU A 33 -23.06 2.34 -6.00
N LYS A 34 -23.37 1.10 -5.63
CA LYS A 34 -24.55 0.34 -6.10
C LYS A 34 -24.68 0.32 -7.64
N GLY A 35 -23.54 0.37 -8.34
CA GLY A 35 -23.48 0.32 -9.81
C GLY A 35 -23.88 1.60 -10.56
N SER A 36 -24.24 2.69 -9.88
CA SER A 36 -24.73 3.92 -10.55
C SER A 36 -23.63 4.69 -11.30
N GLN A 37 -22.41 4.71 -10.75
CA GLN A 37 -21.27 5.48 -11.25
C GLN A 37 -20.06 4.60 -11.62
N PHE A 38 -20.14 3.29 -11.32
CA PHE A 38 -19.06 2.36 -11.54
C PHE A 38 -19.58 1.02 -12.04
N GLY A 39 -19.30 0.69 -13.30
CA GLY A 39 -19.68 -0.60 -13.91
C GLY A 39 -18.93 -1.81 -13.34
N GLY A 40 -18.02 -1.58 -12.40
CA GLY A 40 -17.25 -2.61 -11.72
C GLY A 40 -15.98 -3.04 -12.46
N PRO A 41 -15.23 -4.01 -11.90
CA PRO A 41 -13.94 -4.43 -12.45
C PRO A 41 -14.03 -4.90 -13.92
N ARG A 42 -15.07 -5.67 -14.27
CA ARG A 42 -15.26 -6.14 -15.66
C ARG A 42 -15.45 -5.01 -16.68
N TYR A 43 -16.12 -3.92 -16.27
CA TYR A 43 -16.37 -2.80 -17.16
C TYR A 43 -15.06 -2.07 -17.47
N LEU A 44 -14.24 -1.82 -16.43
CA LEU A 44 -12.94 -1.19 -16.59
C LEU A 44 -11.95 -2.04 -17.36
N SER A 45 -11.84 -3.34 -17.03
CA SER A 45 -10.83 -4.18 -17.66
C SER A 45 -11.21 -4.54 -19.09
N ALA A 46 -12.47 -4.88 -19.36
CA ALA A 46 -12.84 -5.45 -20.66
C ALA A 46 -13.50 -4.47 -21.63
N GLU A 47 -14.54 -3.76 -21.20
CA GLU A 47 -15.37 -2.97 -22.12
C GLU A 47 -14.71 -1.62 -22.43
N LEU A 48 -14.12 -0.98 -21.43
CA LEU A 48 -13.52 0.34 -21.59
C LEU A 48 -12.25 0.32 -22.47
N GLN A 49 -11.46 -0.75 -22.41
CA GLN A 49 -10.27 -0.90 -23.26
C GLN A 49 -10.62 -1.10 -24.74
N ARG A 50 -11.74 -1.75 -25.04
CA ARG A 50 -12.21 -1.97 -26.42
C ARG A 50 -12.70 -0.69 -27.09
N HIS A 51 -13.13 0.30 -26.31
CA HIS A 51 -13.70 1.56 -26.79
C HIS A 51 -12.89 2.81 -26.38
N LEU A 52 -11.58 2.67 -26.14
CA LEU A 52 -10.75 3.74 -25.60
C LEU A 52 -10.75 5.03 -26.45
N LYS A 53 -10.84 4.90 -27.78
CA LYS A 53 -10.92 6.04 -28.72
C LYS A 53 -12.21 6.85 -28.58
N GLU A 54 -13.29 6.22 -28.12
CA GLU A 54 -14.63 6.81 -28.05
C GLU A 54 -14.91 7.40 -26.66
N PHE A 55 -14.30 6.85 -25.60
CA PHE A 55 -14.64 7.18 -24.21
C PHE A 55 -13.47 7.64 -23.34
N GLY A 56 -12.34 8.09 -23.92
CA GLY A 56 -11.11 8.43 -23.18
C GLY A 56 -11.30 9.27 -21.91
N LYS A 57 -12.17 10.28 -21.93
CA LYS A 57 -12.47 11.13 -20.76
C LYS A 57 -13.22 10.37 -19.65
N ILE A 58 -14.27 9.63 -19.99
CA ILE A 58 -15.04 8.81 -19.03
C ILE A 58 -14.13 7.70 -18.48
N ALA A 59 -13.26 7.17 -19.34
CA ALA A 59 -12.34 6.12 -18.99
C ALA A 59 -11.29 6.57 -17.95
N TYR A 60 -10.83 7.82 -18.05
CA TYR A 60 -9.92 8.45 -17.11
C TYR A 60 -10.42 8.40 -15.68
N ASP A 61 -11.54 9.08 -15.43
CA ASP A 61 -12.13 9.18 -14.09
C ASP A 61 -12.52 7.79 -13.56
N ALA A 62 -13.16 6.97 -14.39
CA ALA A 62 -13.59 5.64 -14.00
C ALA A 62 -12.42 4.72 -13.63
N SER A 63 -11.24 4.87 -14.25
CA SER A 63 -10.08 4.04 -13.94
C SER A 63 -9.65 4.20 -12.47
N TYR A 64 -9.80 5.38 -11.88
CA TYR A 64 -9.42 5.69 -10.50
C TYR A 64 -10.45 5.24 -9.45
N LEU A 65 -11.64 4.78 -9.88
CA LEU A 65 -12.60 4.08 -9.02
C LEU A 65 -12.16 2.63 -8.68
N CYS A 66 -11.10 2.13 -9.32
CA CYS A 66 -10.48 0.87 -8.98
C CYS A 66 -9.32 1.07 -7.99
N THR A 67 -9.36 0.41 -6.84
CA THR A 67 -8.24 0.41 -5.88
C THR A 67 -7.10 -0.54 -6.25
N VAL A 68 -7.22 -1.25 -7.39
CA VAL A 68 -6.32 -2.32 -7.85
C VAL A 68 -6.05 -3.41 -6.81
N CYS A 69 -6.99 -3.62 -5.88
CA CYS A 69 -6.82 -4.53 -4.74
C CYS A 69 -6.80 -6.02 -5.06
N ARG A 70 -6.91 -6.42 -6.34
CA ARG A 70 -6.84 -7.81 -6.83
C ARG A 70 -7.92 -8.80 -6.37
N HIS A 71 -8.91 -8.41 -5.56
CA HIS A 71 -9.94 -9.37 -5.11
C HIS A 71 -10.73 -9.96 -6.29
N CYS A 72 -11.04 -9.14 -7.30
CA CYS A 72 -11.71 -9.58 -8.52
C CYS A 72 -10.92 -10.60 -9.34
N GLU A 73 -9.59 -10.53 -9.31
CA GLU A 73 -8.68 -11.44 -10.03
C GLU A 73 -8.65 -12.81 -9.33
N PHE A 74 -8.58 -12.82 -8.00
CA PHE A 74 -8.57 -14.05 -7.19
C PHE A 74 -9.85 -14.89 -7.33
N ILE A 75 -11.01 -14.26 -7.52
CA ILE A 75 -12.29 -14.97 -7.70
C ILE A 75 -12.62 -15.26 -9.17
N CYS A 76 -11.77 -14.84 -10.12
CA CYS A 76 -12.11 -14.89 -11.53
C CYS A 76 -11.89 -16.30 -12.11
N PRO A 77 -12.95 -16.99 -12.59
CA PRO A 77 -12.77 -18.30 -13.22
C PRO A 77 -12.04 -18.22 -14.57
N GLY A 78 -12.02 -17.03 -15.20
CA GLY A 78 -11.30 -16.78 -16.44
C GLY A 78 -9.88 -16.27 -16.25
N ASN A 79 -9.38 -16.15 -15.01
CA ASN A 79 -8.06 -15.59 -14.70
C ASN A 79 -7.80 -14.23 -15.38
N VAL A 80 -8.80 -13.36 -15.37
CA VAL A 80 -8.69 -12.01 -15.95
C VAL A 80 -7.86 -11.13 -15.02
N ALA A 81 -6.73 -10.62 -15.51
CA ALA A 81 -5.80 -9.76 -14.80
C ALA A 81 -6.30 -8.31 -14.73
N THR A 82 -7.49 -8.10 -14.17
CA THR A 82 -8.16 -6.79 -14.09
C THR A 82 -7.28 -5.68 -13.48
N PRO A 83 -6.50 -5.91 -12.41
CA PRO A 83 -5.60 -4.90 -11.85
C PRO A 83 -4.52 -4.44 -12.85
N ALA A 84 -3.83 -5.38 -13.51
CA ALA A 84 -2.82 -5.07 -14.52
C ALA A 84 -3.43 -4.34 -15.71
N ALA A 85 -4.60 -4.79 -16.17
CA ALA A 85 -5.38 -4.12 -17.22
C ALA A 85 -5.74 -2.68 -16.84
N THR A 86 -6.14 -2.43 -15.58
CA THR A 86 -6.45 -1.08 -15.08
C THR A 86 -5.22 -0.18 -15.04
N LEU A 87 -4.08 -0.70 -14.57
CA LEU A 87 -2.83 0.05 -14.49
C LEU A 87 -2.30 0.41 -15.89
N PHE A 88 -2.37 -0.54 -16.84
CA PHE A 88 -2.04 -0.30 -18.23
C PHE A 88 -2.93 0.79 -18.85
N LEU A 89 -4.24 0.72 -18.60
CA LEU A 89 -5.18 1.75 -19.04
C LEU A 89 -4.79 3.13 -18.52
N ARG A 90 -4.44 3.26 -17.23
CA ARG A 90 -3.99 4.54 -16.65
C ARG A 90 -2.75 5.08 -17.37
N GLN A 91 -1.76 4.24 -17.65
CA GLN A 91 -0.56 4.66 -18.41
C GLN A 91 -0.92 5.18 -19.81
N VAL A 92 -1.78 4.47 -20.55
CA VAL A 92 -2.20 4.92 -21.89
C VAL A 92 -2.97 6.23 -21.82
N LEU A 93 -3.79 6.43 -20.78
CA LEU A 93 -4.53 7.66 -20.58
C LEU A 93 -3.64 8.84 -20.20
N GLU A 94 -2.55 8.59 -19.48
CA GLU A 94 -1.53 9.62 -19.18
C GLU A 94 -0.72 10.03 -20.43
N ASP A 95 -0.54 9.13 -21.39
CA ASP A 95 0.12 9.43 -22.67
C ASP A 95 -0.78 10.26 -23.64
N LEU A 96 -2.04 10.51 -23.30
CA LEU A 96 -2.94 11.31 -24.12
C LEU A 96 -2.54 12.80 -24.14
N LYS A 97 -2.88 13.48 -25.24
CA LYS A 97 -2.66 14.93 -25.35
C LYS A 97 -3.46 15.69 -24.29
N PRO A 98 -2.94 16.80 -23.71
CA PRO A 98 -3.62 17.55 -22.65
C PRO A 98 -5.07 17.96 -22.96
N VAL A 99 -5.36 18.34 -24.21
CA VAL A 99 -6.74 18.70 -24.65
C VAL A 99 -7.75 17.55 -24.54
N GLN A 100 -7.28 16.31 -24.40
CA GLN A 100 -8.10 15.10 -24.25
C GLN A 100 -8.22 14.65 -22.79
N LYS A 101 -7.42 15.23 -21.88
CA LYS A 101 -7.46 14.91 -20.46
C LYS A 101 -8.53 15.74 -19.72
N PRO A 102 -9.17 15.21 -18.66
CA PRO A 102 -10.05 16.01 -17.80
C PRO A 102 -9.31 17.17 -17.13
N ALA A 103 -10.04 18.20 -16.67
CA ALA A 103 -9.44 19.30 -15.90
C ALA A 103 -8.89 18.85 -14.51
N SER A 104 -9.35 17.69 -14.02
CA SER A 104 -8.92 17.02 -12.78
C SER A 104 -7.72 16.08 -12.98
N ASP A 105 -6.99 16.21 -14.09
CA ASP A 105 -5.83 15.40 -14.48
C ASP A 105 -4.77 15.32 -13.35
N VAL A 106 -4.23 14.11 -13.15
CA VAL A 106 -3.22 13.82 -12.11
C VAL A 106 -1.80 14.20 -12.54
N THR A 107 -1.61 14.69 -13.77
CA THR A 107 -0.30 15.12 -14.32
C THR A 107 0.42 16.11 -13.40
N GLU A 108 -0.29 17.11 -12.85
CA GLU A 108 0.33 18.06 -11.92
C GLU A 108 0.84 17.37 -10.65
N ALA A 109 0.07 16.42 -10.11
CA ALA A 109 0.48 15.65 -8.93
C ALA A 109 1.70 14.77 -9.22
N LEU A 110 1.81 14.20 -10.43
CA LEU A 110 2.97 13.44 -10.88
C LEU A 110 4.24 14.31 -10.97
N GLN A 111 4.13 15.48 -11.61
CA GLN A 111 5.25 16.42 -11.75
C GLN A 111 5.73 16.93 -10.39
N LYS A 112 4.81 17.36 -9.53
CA LYS A 112 5.17 17.81 -8.18
C LYS A 112 5.74 16.68 -7.33
N MET A 113 5.31 15.42 -7.53
CA MET A 113 5.93 14.30 -6.84
C MET A 113 7.41 14.12 -7.19
N LEU A 114 7.82 14.43 -8.43
CA LEU A 114 9.23 14.45 -8.83
C LEU A 114 10.00 15.62 -8.22
N GLU A 115 9.36 16.79 -8.11
CA GLU A 115 9.95 17.99 -7.55
C GLU A 115 10.22 17.83 -6.05
N TYR A 116 9.21 17.41 -5.29
CA TYR A 116 9.28 17.26 -3.84
C TYR A 116 9.86 15.90 -3.39
N GLY A 117 10.03 14.95 -4.31
CA GLY A 117 10.47 13.59 -4.00
C GLY A 117 9.47 12.80 -3.14
N ASN A 118 8.23 13.28 -2.96
CA ASN A 118 7.19 12.63 -2.17
C ASN A 118 5.77 12.99 -2.67
N PRO A 119 4.76 12.13 -2.44
CA PRO A 119 3.42 12.30 -2.98
C PRO A 119 2.55 13.29 -2.18
N TYR A 120 3.06 13.89 -1.11
CA TYR A 120 2.30 14.82 -0.25
C TYR A 120 2.70 16.28 -0.44
N LEU A 121 3.65 16.56 -1.34
CA LEU A 121 4.08 17.91 -1.70
C LEU A 121 4.63 18.69 -0.50
N ILE A 122 5.29 17.96 0.40
CA ILE A 122 5.90 18.49 1.61
C ILE A 122 7.40 18.66 1.37
N GLU A 123 7.99 19.71 1.91
CA GLU A 123 9.43 19.93 1.81
C GLU A 123 10.25 18.79 2.42
N LYS A 124 11.44 18.59 1.88
CA LYS A 124 12.30 17.46 2.21
C LYS A 124 12.66 17.43 3.70
N GLU A 125 12.94 18.59 4.27
CA GLU A 125 13.30 18.79 5.67
C GLU A 125 12.18 18.25 6.58
N MET A 126 10.94 18.64 6.27
CA MET A 126 9.75 18.23 7.02
C MET A 126 9.51 16.71 7.00
N LYS A 127 9.94 16.01 5.94
CA LYS A 127 9.78 14.55 5.86
C LYS A 127 10.49 13.83 7.02
N GLY A 128 11.60 14.35 7.53
CA GLY A 128 12.41 13.71 8.58
C GLY A 128 12.14 14.18 10.01
N GLU A 129 11.23 15.14 10.24
CA GLU A 129 10.96 15.73 11.56
C GLU A 129 10.63 14.70 12.64
N TRP A 130 9.93 13.61 12.27
CA TRP A 130 9.58 12.52 13.18
C TRP A 130 10.79 11.88 13.88
N LEU A 131 11.98 11.97 13.26
CA LEU A 131 13.22 11.40 13.78
C LEU A 131 13.81 12.27 14.90
N GLU A 132 13.67 13.60 14.80
CA GLU A 132 14.11 14.55 15.81
C GLU A 132 13.32 14.38 17.11
N GLU A 133 12.00 14.18 17.01
CA GLU A 133 11.10 13.95 18.15
C GLU A 133 11.50 12.74 19.01
N ILE A 134 12.27 11.81 18.45
CA ILE A 134 12.71 10.59 19.13
C ILE A 134 14.21 10.51 19.34
N ASN A 135 14.95 11.60 19.07
CA ASN A 135 16.42 11.65 19.10
C ASN A 135 17.04 10.50 18.29
N GLY A 136 16.49 10.25 17.10
CA GLY A 136 16.98 9.25 16.16
C GLY A 136 18.12 9.76 15.29
N THR A 137 18.80 8.84 14.61
CA THR A 137 19.90 9.14 13.68
C THR A 137 19.57 8.59 12.30
N ALA A 138 20.00 9.31 11.26
CA ALA A 138 19.82 8.95 9.86
C ALA A 138 21.14 9.00 9.10
N GLY A 139 21.20 8.24 8.01
CA GLY A 139 22.36 8.18 7.12
C GLY A 139 23.47 7.25 7.61
N GLY A 140 24.51 7.12 6.80
CA GLY A 140 25.64 6.23 7.04
C GLY A 140 25.52 4.86 6.36
N LYS A 141 26.49 4.00 6.64
CA LYS A 141 26.52 2.61 6.16
C LYS A 141 26.04 1.68 7.27
N ALA A 142 25.21 0.71 6.93
CA ALA A 142 24.71 -0.31 7.86
C ALA A 142 24.36 -1.59 7.10
N GLU A 143 24.27 -2.74 7.78
CA GLU A 143 23.84 -3.99 7.14
C GLU A 143 22.35 -3.95 6.73
N ILE A 144 21.54 -3.25 7.54
CA ILE A 144 20.09 -3.12 7.37
C ILE A 144 19.71 -1.69 7.01
N LEU A 145 18.90 -1.54 5.95
CA LEU A 145 18.23 -0.30 5.60
C LEU A 145 16.76 -0.37 6.00
N GLY A 146 16.35 0.46 6.95
CA GLY A 146 14.94 0.71 7.26
C GLY A 146 14.35 1.73 6.28
N TRP A 147 13.54 1.26 5.35
CA TRP A 147 12.80 2.11 4.42
C TRP A 147 11.44 2.48 5.01
N VAL A 148 11.31 3.71 5.50
CA VAL A 148 10.18 4.20 6.30
C VAL A 148 8.95 4.48 5.43
N GLY A 149 9.16 5.10 4.27
CA GLY A 149 8.13 5.43 3.30
C GLY A 149 7.36 6.72 3.62
N CYS A 150 6.78 7.33 2.59
CA CYS A 150 6.19 8.67 2.68
C CYS A 150 5.00 8.78 3.64
N THR A 151 4.06 7.83 3.64
CA THR A 151 2.86 7.93 4.49
C THR A 151 3.20 7.83 5.97
N SER A 152 4.08 6.90 6.34
CA SER A 152 4.56 6.78 7.73
C SER A 152 5.35 8.01 8.14
N SER A 153 6.24 8.51 7.29
CA SER A 153 7.10 9.66 7.61
C SER A 153 6.32 10.97 7.77
N ILE A 154 5.33 11.21 6.90
CA ILE A 154 4.68 12.54 6.76
C ILE A 154 3.28 12.58 7.40
N ARG A 155 2.49 11.52 7.24
CA ARG A 155 1.05 11.53 7.63
C ARG A 155 0.75 10.76 8.89
N LEU A 156 1.63 9.82 9.25
CA LEU A 156 1.50 8.94 10.40
C LEU A 156 2.86 8.83 11.12
N PRO A 157 3.51 9.94 11.53
CA PRO A 157 4.87 9.94 12.09
C PRO A 157 5.02 8.97 13.27
N GLU A 158 3.95 8.72 14.03
CA GLU A 158 3.95 7.74 15.11
C GLU A 158 4.23 6.29 14.65
N LEU A 159 3.91 5.93 13.40
CA LEU A 159 4.27 4.65 12.79
C LEU A 159 5.77 4.63 12.44
N ALA A 160 6.30 5.70 11.86
CA ALA A 160 7.72 5.81 11.55
C ALA A 160 8.56 5.72 12.83
N GLN A 161 8.13 6.40 13.89
CA GLN A 161 8.76 6.34 15.20
C GLN A 161 8.71 4.94 15.81
N ALA A 162 7.55 4.26 15.76
CA ALA A 162 7.42 2.90 16.27
C ALA A 162 8.30 1.91 15.51
N PHE A 163 8.32 2.00 14.19
CA PHE A 163 9.20 1.22 13.32
C PHE A 163 10.67 1.43 13.73
N TYR A 164 11.15 2.67 13.78
CA TYR A 164 12.54 2.97 14.18
C TYR A 164 12.88 2.48 15.59
N LYS A 165 12.02 2.77 16.58
CA LYS A 165 12.24 2.36 17.99
C LYS A 165 12.31 0.84 18.12
N SER A 166 11.45 0.11 17.40
CA SER A 166 11.47 -1.35 17.40
C SER A 166 12.75 -1.92 16.79
N LEU A 167 13.24 -1.35 15.68
CA LEU A 167 14.51 -1.75 15.07
C LEU A 167 15.69 -1.43 15.99
N LYS A 168 15.74 -0.22 16.56
CA LYS A 168 16.79 0.18 17.50
C LYS A 168 16.84 -0.73 18.73
N LYS A 169 15.69 -1.16 19.23
CA LYS A 169 15.61 -2.08 20.37
C LYS A 169 16.12 -3.49 20.02
N ALA A 170 15.74 -4.00 18.85
CA ALA A 170 16.10 -5.36 18.44
C ALA A 170 17.53 -5.49 17.86
N PHE A 171 18.07 -4.45 17.22
CA PHE A 171 19.33 -4.51 16.46
C PHE A 171 20.36 -3.44 16.82
N LYS A 172 20.11 -2.64 17.87
CA LYS A 172 21.00 -1.55 18.30
C LYS A 172 21.27 -0.56 17.15
N GLU A 173 22.51 -0.46 16.67
CA GLU A 173 22.94 0.51 15.66
C GLU A 173 23.29 -0.14 14.30
N ASP A 174 23.06 -1.45 14.11
CA ASP A 174 23.31 -2.12 12.82
C ASP A 174 22.17 -1.92 11.81
N PHE A 175 21.59 -0.71 11.81
CA PHE A 175 20.62 -0.29 10.82
C PHE A 175 20.76 1.21 10.55
N THR A 176 20.36 1.63 9.36
CA THR A 176 20.21 3.04 9.01
C THR A 176 18.84 3.32 8.41
N VAL A 177 18.43 4.58 8.44
CA VAL A 177 17.27 5.13 7.73
C VAL A 177 17.73 6.40 7.01
N PHE A 178 17.02 6.83 5.97
CA PHE A 178 17.40 8.05 5.26
C PHE A 178 16.91 9.35 5.93
N GLY A 179 15.90 9.29 6.81
CA GLY A 179 15.30 10.50 7.40
C GLY A 179 14.74 11.43 6.30
N SER A 180 15.06 12.72 6.37
CA SER A 180 14.69 13.73 5.35
C SER A 180 15.24 13.39 3.96
N GLU A 181 16.32 12.62 3.86
CA GLU A 181 16.91 12.23 2.57
C GLU A 181 16.12 11.15 1.84
N GLU A 182 15.09 10.53 2.43
CA GLU A 182 14.40 9.42 1.80
C GLU A 182 13.55 9.88 0.61
N TRP A 183 13.75 9.31 -0.58
CA TRP A 183 12.87 9.57 -1.72
C TRP A 183 11.63 8.68 -1.71
N CYS A 184 10.62 9.02 -2.52
CA CYS A 184 9.47 8.16 -2.76
C CYS A 184 9.90 6.91 -3.54
N CYS A 185 9.42 5.73 -3.12
CA CYS A 185 9.68 4.47 -3.84
C CYS A 185 9.13 4.45 -5.29
N GLY A 186 8.23 5.38 -5.66
CA GLY A 186 7.61 5.46 -6.98
C GLY A 186 6.24 4.81 -7.09
N LYS A 187 5.75 4.06 -6.08
CA LYS A 187 4.43 3.41 -6.12
C LYS A 187 3.29 4.38 -6.48
N PRO A 188 3.17 5.59 -5.92
CA PRO A 188 2.08 6.49 -6.25
C PRO A 188 2.09 6.91 -7.73
N ALA A 189 3.26 7.23 -8.29
CA ALA A 189 3.41 7.54 -9.72
C ALA A 189 2.98 6.34 -10.59
N PHE A 190 3.43 5.14 -10.25
CA PHE A 190 3.02 3.90 -10.93
C PHE A 190 1.50 3.70 -10.90
N LEU A 191 0.86 3.87 -9.74
CA LEU A 191 -0.58 3.72 -9.57
C LEU A 191 -1.38 4.78 -10.34
N LEU A 192 -0.80 5.95 -10.56
CA LEU A 192 -1.39 7.06 -11.32
C LEU A 192 -1.09 7.02 -12.82
N GLY A 193 -0.39 5.99 -13.30
CA GLY A 193 -0.05 5.86 -14.72
C GLY A 193 1.18 6.67 -15.17
N GLY A 194 1.83 7.41 -14.26
CA GLY A 194 3.05 8.17 -14.54
C GLY A 194 4.27 7.26 -14.69
N LYS A 195 4.44 6.68 -15.88
CA LYS A 195 5.51 5.72 -16.18
C LYS A 195 6.89 6.35 -16.06
N ASP A 196 7.10 7.49 -16.71
CA ASP A 196 8.41 8.14 -16.76
C ASP A 196 8.81 8.70 -15.39
N GLU A 197 7.85 9.24 -14.65
CA GLU A 197 8.03 9.69 -13.27
C GLU A 197 8.40 8.53 -12.34
N ALA A 198 7.72 7.39 -12.46
CA ALA A 198 8.03 6.21 -11.68
C ALA A 198 9.42 5.65 -11.98
N ILE A 199 9.84 5.62 -13.26
CA ILE A 199 11.20 5.20 -13.66
C ILE A 199 12.26 6.16 -13.09
N LYS A 200 12.01 7.47 -13.15
CA LYS A 200 12.95 8.46 -12.60
C LYS A 200 13.13 8.26 -11.08
N LEU A 201 12.02 8.20 -10.34
CA LEU A 201 12.06 7.94 -8.88
C LEU A 201 12.75 6.63 -8.54
N ALA A 202 12.54 5.58 -9.35
CA ALA A 202 13.18 4.29 -9.14
C ALA A 202 14.71 4.36 -9.28
N ASN A 203 15.21 5.06 -10.30
CA ASN A 203 16.65 5.26 -10.50
C ASN A 203 17.27 6.06 -9.34
N ASP A 204 16.65 7.18 -8.97
CA ASP A 204 17.12 8.03 -7.86
C ASP A 204 17.15 7.22 -6.54
N THR A 205 16.10 6.45 -6.27
CA THR A 205 16.00 5.56 -5.11
C THR A 205 17.09 4.50 -5.11
N ILE A 206 17.33 3.83 -6.25
CA ILE A 206 18.37 2.81 -6.37
C ILE A 206 19.75 3.40 -6.07
N ASP A 207 20.05 4.59 -6.60
CA ASP A 207 21.33 5.26 -6.36
C ASP A 207 21.51 5.70 -4.90
N GLN A 208 20.42 6.05 -4.20
CA GLN A 208 20.47 6.27 -2.75
C GLN A 208 20.76 4.97 -1.99
N ILE A 209 20.07 3.87 -2.32
CA ILE A 209 20.26 2.58 -1.64
C ILE A 209 21.71 2.11 -1.83
N LYS A 210 22.29 2.23 -3.04
CA LYS A 210 23.70 1.86 -3.32
C LYS A 210 24.68 2.52 -2.35
N LYS A 211 24.47 3.79 -1.99
CA LYS A 211 25.37 4.57 -1.12
C LYS A 211 25.43 4.04 0.32
N THR A 212 24.38 3.35 0.77
CA THR A 212 24.31 2.79 2.14
C THR A 212 25.15 1.52 2.29
N GLY A 213 25.37 0.77 1.20
CA GLY A 213 26.00 -0.55 1.26
C GLY A 213 25.16 -1.62 1.99
N ALA A 214 23.88 -1.35 2.26
CA ALA A 214 22.98 -2.28 2.94
C ALA A 214 22.79 -3.57 2.15
N LYS A 215 22.61 -4.69 2.87
CA LYS A 215 22.33 -6.01 2.30
C LYS A 215 20.86 -6.38 2.41
N VAL A 216 20.18 -5.85 3.42
CA VAL A 216 18.77 -6.13 3.72
C VAL A 216 17.99 -4.81 3.76
N LEU A 217 16.94 -4.70 2.96
CA LEU A 217 15.96 -3.60 3.03
C LEU A 217 14.72 -4.09 3.76
N VAL A 218 14.30 -3.37 4.81
CA VAL A 218 13.08 -3.65 5.58
C VAL A 218 12.13 -2.46 5.48
N THR A 219 10.86 -2.69 5.17
CA THR A 219 9.85 -1.63 5.11
C THR A 219 8.53 -2.02 5.80
N PRO A 220 7.86 -1.10 6.52
CA PRO A 220 6.53 -1.35 7.07
C PRO A 220 5.41 -1.12 6.04
N CYS A 221 5.75 -0.77 4.80
CA CYS A 221 4.79 -0.41 3.76
C CYS A 221 4.71 -1.49 2.68
N PRO A 222 3.58 -2.22 2.55
CA PRO A 222 3.39 -3.22 1.51
C PRO A 222 3.51 -2.67 0.09
N ALA A 223 3.10 -1.41 -0.12
CA ALA A 223 3.25 -0.72 -1.40
C ALA A 223 4.73 -0.53 -1.77
N CYS A 224 5.56 -0.10 -0.82
CA CYS A 224 7.01 -0.01 -1.02
C CYS A 224 7.61 -1.41 -1.25
N LEU A 225 7.19 -2.41 -0.46
CA LEU A 225 7.68 -3.79 -0.61
C LEU A 225 7.42 -4.32 -2.03
N SER A 226 6.17 -4.23 -2.50
CA SER A 226 5.82 -4.66 -3.87
C SER A 226 6.70 -3.93 -4.87
N THR A 227 6.80 -2.60 -4.76
CA THR A 227 7.56 -1.80 -5.72
C THR A 227 9.01 -2.26 -5.86
N PHE A 228 9.65 -2.57 -4.75
CA PHE A 228 11.01 -3.07 -4.74
C PHE A 228 11.14 -4.52 -5.20
N ARG A 229 10.16 -5.40 -4.93
CA ARG A 229 10.20 -6.83 -5.30
C ARG A 229 9.75 -7.10 -6.74
N HIS A 230 8.82 -6.30 -7.27
CA HIS A 230 8.11 -6.58 -8.51
C HIS A 230 8.17 -5.42 -9.49
N GLU A 231 7.61 -4.25 -9.16
CA GLU A 231 7.44 -3.19 -10.15
C GLU A 231 8.75 -2.74 -10.79
N TYR A 232 9.82 -2.56 -10.00
CA TYR A 232 11.13 -2.17 -10.54
C TYR A 232 11.61 -3.14 -11.63
N LYS A 233 11.53 -4.45 -11.37
CA LYS A 233 11.99 -5.48 -12.29
C LYS A 233 11.04 -5.65 -13.47
N GLU A 234 9.77 -5.91 -13.18
CA GLU A 234 8.78 -6.35 -14.17
C GLU A 234 8.36 -5.23 -15.12
N TRP A 235 8.33 -3.98 -14.64
CA TRP A 235 7.88 -2.84 -15.44
C TRP A 235 9.02 -1.98 -15.97
N TYR A 236 10.16 -1.92 -15.26
CA TYR A 236 11.24 -0.99 -15.57
C TYR A 236 12.59 -1.68 -15.85
N GLY A 237 12.71 -2.99 -15.63
CA GLY A 237 13.98 -3.71 -15.79
C GLY A 237 15.08 -3.28 -14.81
N LEU A 238 14.67 -2.74 -13.65
CA LEU A 238 15.55 -2.24 -12.59
C LEU A 238 15.55 -3.20 -11.38
N GLU A 239 16.65 -3.22 -10.63
CA GLU A 239 16.79 -4.06 -9.45
C GLU A 239 17.41 -3.26 -8.29
N PRO A 240 16.79 -3.27 -7.09
CA PRO A 240 17.42 -2.70 -5.90
C PRO A 240 18.74 -3.40 -5.57
N PRO A 241 19.80 -2.66 -5.18
CA PRO A 241 21.15 -3.20 -4.96
C PRO A 241 21.29 -3.86 -3.58
N VAL A 242 20.34 -4.72 -3.21
CA VAL A 242 20.28 -5.41 -1.90
C VAL A 242 20.04 -6.91 -2.12
N SER A 243 20.55 -7.74 -1.22
CA SER A 243 20.37 -9.20 -1.31
C SER A 243 19.00 -9.69 -0.84
N LYS A 244 18.30 -8.88 -0.02
CA LYS A 244 17.02 -9.25 0.56
C LYS A 244 16.15 -8.03 0.79
N ILE A 245 14.86 -8.16 0.49
CA ILE A 245 13.85 -7.11 0.65
C ILE A 245 12.70 -7.72 1.44
N GLN A 246 12.37 -7.20 2.62
CA GLN A 246 11.35 -7.76 3.51
C GLN A 246 10.33 -6.72 3.94
N HIS A 247 9.09 -7.16 4.08
CA HIS A 247 8.12 -6.46 4.90
C HIS A 247 8.55 -6.57 6.37
N TYR A 248 8.20 -5.56 7.16
CA TYR A 248 8.46 -5.54 8.60
C TYR A 248 7.95 -6.80 9.32
N SER A 249 6.77 -7.32 8.95
CA SER A 249 6.25 -8.56 9.55
C SER A 249 7.11 -9.78 9.25
N GLU A 250 7.57 -9.97 8.01
CA GLU A 250 8.47 -11.07 7.66
C GLU A 250 9.77 -10.97 8.46
N PHE A 251 10.30 -9.75 8.57
CA PHE A 251 11.56 -9.50 9.28
C PHE A 251 11.46 -9.77 10.78
N ILE A 252 10.41 -9.25 11.45
CA ILE A 252 10.16 -9.50 12.87
C ILE A 252 9.88 -10.99 13.13
N LYS A 253 9.06 -11.64 12.29
CA LYS A 253 8.78 -13.07 12.39
C LYS A 253 10.03 -13.92 12.29
N GLU A 254 10.90 -13.64 11.30
CA GLU A 254 12.18 -14.33 11.14
C GLU A 254 13.08 -14.17 12.37
N LYS A 255 13.11 -12.99 13.01
CA LYS A 255 13.91 -12.79 14.22
C LYS A 255 13.32 -13.49 15.44
N MET A 256 12.00 -13.48 15.56
CA MET A 256 11.28 -14.21 16.60
C MET A 256 11.55 -15.71 16.49
N ASP A 257 11.47 -16.28 15.29
CA ASP A 257 11.72 -17.72 15.06
C ASP A 257 13.16 -18.14 15.36
N ARG A 258 14.11 -17.21 15.24
CA ARG A 258 15.52 -17.42 15.62
C ARG A 258 15.79 -17.21 17.11
N GLY A 259 14.78 -16.84 17.90
CA GLY A 259 14.93 -16.52 19.32
C GLY A 259 15.74 -15.25 19.58
N LEU A 260 15.86 -14.35 18.59
CA LEU A 260 16.62 -13.10 18.72
C LEU A 260 15.81 -11.98 19.37
N ILE A 261 14.48 -12.10 19.34
CA ILE A 261 13.55 -11.19 19.99
C ILE A 261 12.46 -12.01 20.67
N SER A 262 11.82 -11.43 21.67
CA SER A 262 10.59 -12.00 22.24
C SER A 262 9.61 -10.88 22.59
N PHE A 263 8.44 -11.24 23.12
CA PHE A 263 7.39 -10.30 23.48
C PHE A 263 7.02 -10.41 24.95
N LYS A 264 6.88 -9.26 25.60
CA LYS A 264 6.25 -9.13 26.91
C LYS A 264 4.80 -8.70 26.78
N GLU A 265 4.09 -8.68 27.91
CA GLU A 265 2.73 -8.17 27.98
C GLU A 265 2.62 -6.75 27.39
N ILE A 266 1.57 -6.56 26.58
CA ILE A 266 1.36 -5.31 25.84
C ILE A 266 1.17 -4.12 26.80
N SER A 267 1.79 -2.98 26.46
CA SER A 267 1.76 -1.76 27.25
C SER A 267 1.20 -0.57 26.46
N GLY A 268 0.98 0.58 27.13
CA GLY A 268 0.65 1.83 26.44
C GLY A 268 -0.82 2.00 26.05
N GLY A 269 -1.74 1.32 26.74
CA GLY A 269 -3.19 1.49 26.56
C GLY A 269 -3.74 0.87 25.28
N ILE A 270 -3.00 -0.04 24.64
CA ILE A 270 -3.51 -0.86 23.54
C ILE A 270 -4.56 -1.82 24.12
N PRO A 271 -5.76 -1.91 23.52
CA PRO A 271 -6.80 -2.81 23.99
C PRO A 271 -6.40 -4.28 23.79
N SER A 272 -6.85 -5.16 24.68
CA SER A 272 -6.57 -6.59 24.59
C SER A 272 -7.28 -7.25 23.41
N LYS A 273 -8.50 -6.80 23.03
CA LYS A 273 -9.25 -7.36 21.89
C LYS A 273 -9.05 -6.54 20.62
N ILE A 274 -8.20 -7.04 19.73
CA ILE A 274 -7.89 -6.42 18.46
C ILE A 274 -8.32 -7.30 17.29
N ILE A 275 -8.71 -6.72 16.16
CA ILE A 275 -9.00 -7.46 14.91
C ILE A 275 -7.98 -7.10 13.84
N TYR A 276 -7.46 -8.09 13.13
CA TYR A 276 -6.52 -7.85 12.05
C TYR A 276 -7.21 -7.63 10.70
N HIS A 277 -6.79 -6.59 9.98
CA HIS A 277 -7.17 -6.35 8.60
C HIS A 277 -6.01 -6.77 7.68
N ASP A 278 -6.25 -7.74 6.79
CA ASP A 278 -5.30 -8.13 5.75
C ASP A 278 -5.21 -7.05 4.66
N PRO A 279 -4.06 -6.33 4.54
CA PRO A 279 -3.87 -5.36 3.48
C PRO A 279 -3.78 -6.07 2.14
N CYS A 280 -4.52 -5.62 1.14
CA CYS A 280 -4.59 -6.30 -0.16
C CYS A 280 -3.23 -6.45 -0.86
N GLU A 281 -2.35 -5.45 -0.73
CA GLU A 281 -1.01 -5.50 -1.33
C GLU A 281 -0.11 -6.51 -0.62
N LEU A 282 -0.20 -6.61 0.71
CA LEU A 282 0.60 -7.55 1.50
C LEU A 282 0.12 -8.99 1.30
N GLY A 283 -1.19 -9.19 1.38
CA GLY A 283 -1.84 -10.47 1.21
C GLY A 283 -1.92 -10.90 -0.25
N ARG A 284 -2.91 -10.39 -1.01
CA ARG A 284 -3.15 -10.81 -2.40
C ARG A 284 -2.01 -10.45 -3.36
N GLY A 285 -1.26 -9.39 -3.05
CA GLY A 285 -0.11 -8.98 -3.85
C GLY A 285 1.12 -9.86 -3.64
N LEU A 286 1.45 -10.17 -2.37
CA LEU A 286 2.75 -10.70 -1.98
C LEU A 286 2.69 -12.04 -1.22
N GLY A 287 1.48 -12.54 -0.92
CA GLY A 287 1.26 -13.82 -0.24
C GLY A 287 1.52 -13.80 1.27
N ILE A 288 1.74 -12.62 1.86
CA ILE A 288 2.13 -12.48 3.27
C ILE A 288 0.86 -12.32 4.11
N TYR A 289 0.48 -13.38 4.82
CA TYR A 289 -0.73 -13.44 5.66
C TYR A 289 -0.43 -13.91 7.08
N ASP A 290 0.55 -14.79 7.26
CA ASP A 290 0.76 -15.52 8.52
C ASP A 290 1.66 -14.76 9.47
N GLU A 291 2.65 -14.03 8.94
CA GLU A 291 3.66 -13.33 9.71
C GLU A 291 3.06 -12.24 10.62
N PRO A 292 2.14 -11.37 10.17
CA PRO A 292 1.47 -10.42 11.05
C PRO A 292 0.69 -11.12 12.17
N ARG A 293 -0.01 -12.21 11.86
CA ARG A 293 -0.84 -12.95 12.84
C ARG A 293 0.02 -13.62 13.89
N ALA A 294 1.04 -14.36 13.48
CA ALA A 294 1.95 -15.04 14.40
C ALA A 294 2.63 -14.07 15.36
N ILE A 295 2.98 -12.87 14.89
CA ILE A 295 3.50 -11.81 15.76
C ILE A 295 2.44 -11.39 16.79
N LEU A 296 1.22 -11.04 16.34
CA LEU A 296 0.15 -10.57 17.23
C LEU A 296 -0.27 -11.62 18.26
N GLU A 297 -0.35 -12.89 17.86
CA GLU A 297 -0.71 -14.02 18.73
C GLU A 297 0.39 -14.35 19.75
N SER A 298 1.65 -14.05 19.43
CA SER A 298 2.77 -14.28 20.35
C SER A 298 2.87 -13.26 21.48
N ILE A 299 2.11 -12.16 21.44
CA ILE A 299 2.16 -11.09 22.44
C ILE A 299 1.21 -11.42 23.60
N PRO A 300 1.72 -11.59 24.83
CA PRO A 300 0.86 -11.85 25.99
C PRO A 300 -0.15 -10.73 26.21
N GLY A 301 -1.40 -11.10 26.53
CA GLY A 301 -2.50 -10.17 26.78
C GLY A 301 -3.29 -9.74 25.54
N ILE A 302 -2.85 -10.12 24.33
CA ILE A 302 -3.60 -9.90 23.10
C ILE A 302 -4.55 -11.06 22.82
N THR A 303 -5.80 -10.72 22.53
CA THR A 303 -6.81 -11.59 21.93
C THR A 303 -7.02 -11.12 20.50
N LEU A 304 -6.54 -11.93 19.55
CA LEU A 304 -6.69 -11.64 18.13
C LEU A 304 -8.05 -12.13 17.63
N LEU A 305 -8.85 -11.21 17.12
CA LEU A 305 -10.08 -11.45 16.40
C LEU A 305 -9.80 -11.45 14.89
N GLU A 306 -10.67 -12.11 14.14
CA GLU A 306 -10.58 -12.23 12.69
C GLU A 306 -11.91 -11.85 12.05
N TYR A 307 -11.85 -11.29 10.84
CA TYR A 307 -13.02 -11.16 9.99
C TYR A 307 -13.40 -12.54 9.42
N GLU A 308 -14.67 -12.70 9.08
CA GLU A 308 -15.12 -13.87 8.32
C GLU A 308 -14.41 -13.93 6.96
N ASP A 309 -14.37 -12.79 6.28
CA ASP A 309 -13.72 -12.60 4.98
C ASP A 309 -12.22 -12.30 5.09
N ARG A 310 -11.46 -13.02 5.93
CA ARG A 310 -10.01 -12.81 6.10
C ARG A 310 -9.16 -13.33 4.93
N ARG A 311 -7.85 -13.03 4.99
CA ARG A 311 -6.81 -13.43 4.02
C ARG A 311 -7.14 -12.98 2.60
N GLU A 312 -7.09 -13.88 1.62
CA GLU A 312 -7.36 -13.57 0.21
C GLU A 312 -8.77 -13.02 -0.03
N ASN A 313 -9.70 -13.30 0.87
CA ASN A 313 -11.08 -12.81 0.81
C ASN A 313 -11.28 -11.40 1.42
N SER A 314 -10.23 -10.80 2.00
CA SER A 314 -10.31 -9.49 2.68
C SER A 314 -10.78 -8.38 1.76
N GLU A 315 -11.91 -7.77 2.10
CA GLU A 315 -12.37 -6.56 1.43
C GLU A 315 -11.35 -5.42 1.58
N CYS A 316 -11.07 -4.72 0.47
CA CYS A 316 -10.12 -3.62 0.47
C CYS A 316 -10.57 -2.48 1.41
N CYS A 317 -9.62 -1.87 2.11
CA CYS A 317 -9.85 -0.69 2.95
C CYS A 317 -10.23 0.57 2.17
N GLY A 318 -10.03 0.63 0.85
CA GLY A 318 -10.29 1.81 0.02
C GLY A 318 -9.13 2.80 -0.13
N GLY A 319 -8.06 2.69 0.68
CA GLY A 319 -6.99 3.70 0.74
C GLY A 319 -5.96 3.66 -0.40
N GLY A 320 -5.90 2.57 -1.16
CA GLY A 320 -4.89 2.35 -2.21
C GLY A 320 -5.33 2.72 -3.63
N GLY A 321 -4.47 2.42 -4.60
CA GLY A 321 -4.79 2.52 -6.04
C GLY A 321 -5.04 3.93 -6.58
N GLY A 322 -4.62 4.98 -5.86
CA GLY A 322 -4.90 6.39 -6.22
C GLY A 322 -6.29 6.88 -5.76
N MET A 323 -7.17 5.98 -5.31
CA MET A 323 -8.55 6.32 -4.96
C MET A 323 -8.65 7.34 -3.81
N PHE A 324 -7.82 7.23 -2.77
CA PHE A 324 -7.88 8.17 -1.66
C PHE A 324 -7.58 9.61 -2.08
N GLY A 325 -6.67 9.80 -3.05
CA GLY A 325 -6.34 11.13 -3.57
C GLY A 325 -7.41 11.69 -4.52
N VAL A 326 -8.00 10.84 -5.37
CA VAL A 326 -8.96 11.27 -6.41
C VAL A 326 -10.41 11.30 -5.88
N TYR A 327 -10.80 10.34 -5.05
CA TYR A 327 -12.14 10.15 -4.50
C TYR A 327 -12.12 9.88 -2.98
N PRO A 328 -11.70 10.86 -2.15
CA PRO A 328 -11.51 10.67 -0.72
C PRO A 328 -12.77 10.24 0.04
N GLU A 329 -13.93 10.83 -0.27
CA GLU A 329 -15.20 10.49 0.40
C GLU A 329 -15.60 9.03 0.14
N LEU A 330 -15.48 8.59 -1.12
CA LEU A 330 -15.72 7.21 -1.51
C LEU A 330 -14.74 6.26 -0.82
N SER A 331 -13.45 6.61 -0.82
CA SER A 331 -12.41 5.85 -0.13
C SER A 331 -12.73 5.65 1.36
N MET A 332 -13.10 6.72 2.07
CA MET A 332 -13.45 6.66 3.49
C MET A 332 -14.74 5.88 3.74
N SER A 333 -15.73 5.95 2.85
CA SER A 333 -16.98 5.19 2.98
C SER A 333 -16.76 3.68 2.89
N ILE A 334 -15.78 3.24 2.09
CA ILE A 334 -15.36 1.84 2.01
C ILE A 334 -14.73 1.41 3.34
N ALA A 335 -13.77 2.18 3.85
CA ALA A 335 -13.13 1.93 5.15
C ALA A 335 -14.16 1.87 6.30
N ALA A 336 -15.12 2.79 6.33
CA ALA A 336 -16.14 2.89 7.37
C ALA A 336 -16.95 1.60 7.53
N ARG A 337 -17.20 0.86 6.45
CA ARG A 337 -17.90 -0.42 6.50
C ARG A 337 -17.10 -1.48 7.27
N LYS A 338 -15.82 -1.62 6.98
CA LYS A 338 -14.91 -2.56 7.67
C LYS A 338 -14.78 -2.20 9.16
N LEU A 339 -14.64 -0.91 9.48
CA LEU A 339 -14.58 -0.45 10.87
C LEU A 339 -15.86 -0.75 11.66
N LYS A 340 -17.04 -0.57 11.05
CA LYS A 340 -18.33 -0.93 11.66
C LYS A 340 -18.47 -2.43 11.87
N GLU A 341 -17.96 -3.24 10.95
CA GLU A 341 -17.94 -4.70 11.09
C GLU A 341 -17.02 -5.15 12.22
N ALA A 342 -15.82 -4.57 12.34
CA ALA A 342 -14.91 -4.82 13.47
C ALA A 342 -15.60 -4.62 14.83
N LEU A 343 -16.33 -3.51 15.00
CA LEU A 343 -17.08 -3.24 16.23
C LEU A 343 -18.16 -4.29 16.50
N LYS A 344 -18.88 -4.75 15.47
CA LYS A 344 -19.90 -5.81 15.61
C LYS A 344 -19.29 -7.13 16.05
N LEU A 345 -18.06 -7.41 15.65
CA LEU A 345 -17.29 -8.59 16.06
C LEU A 345 -16.67 -8.43 17.46
N GLY A 346 -16.88 -7.31 18.14
CA GLY A 346 -16.41 -7.05 19.50
C GLY A 346 -14.95 -6.57 19.57
N ALA A 347 -14.37 -6.14 18.46
CA ALA A 347 -13.04 -5.55 18.44
C ALA A 347 -13.03 -4.15 19.07
N GLN A 348 -12.04 -3.87 19.90
CA GLN A 348 -11.81 -2.56 20.50
C GLN A 348 -10.78 -1.74 19.69
N GLY A 349 -9.92 -2.44 18.96
CA GLY A 349 -8.99 -1.85 17.99
C GLY A 349 -8.90 -2.68 16.72
N ILE A 350 -8.65 -2.01 15.59
CA ILE A 350 -8.26 -2.64 14.33
C ILE A 350 -6.76 -2.51 14.14
N VAL A 351 -6.11 -3.59 13.71
CA VAL A 351 -4.69 -3.62 13.38
C VAL A 351 -4.50 -3.86 11.90
N SER A 352 -3.59 -3.12 11.27
CA SER A 352 -3.17 -3.34 9.89
C SER A 352 -1.64 -3.26 9.80
N SER A 353 -1.08 -3.83 8.74
CA SER A 353 0.36 -3.74 8.43
C SER A 353 0.58 -2.92 7.16
N CYS A 354 -0.11 -1.78 7.05
CA CYS A 354 -0.11 -0.99 5.83
C CYS A 354 -0.45 0.48 6.13
N PRO A 355 0.50 1.40 5.94
CA PRO A 355 0.28 2.83 6.18
C PRO A 355 -0.89 3.44 5.40
N ALA A 356 -1.14 2.97 4.17
CA ALA A 356 -2.28 3.45 3.38
C ALA A 356 -3.64 3.00 3.96
N CYS A 357 -3.72 1.76 4.47
CA CYS A 357 -4.91 1.28 5.17
C CYS A 357 -5.11 2.06 6.48
N MET A 358 -4.02 2.24 7.23
CA MET A 358 -3.99 3.00 8.48
C MET A 358 -4.50 4.43 8.30
N LEU A 359 -3.99 5.14 7.28
CA LEU A 359 -4.42 6.49 6.97
C LEU A 359 -5.92 6.53 6.70
N ASN A 360 -6.41 5.69 5.78
CA ASN A 360 -7.82 5.72 5.41
C ASN A 360 -8.74 5.30 6.56
N PHE A 361 -8.35 4.31 7.36
CA PHE A 361 -9.11 3.92 8.56
C PHE A 361 -9.18 5.04 9.60
N LYS A 362 -8.08 5.76 9.87
CA LYS A 362 -8.12 6.91 10.79
C LYS A 362 -9.05 8.01 10.29
N TYR A 363 -8.94 8.36 9.01
CA TYR A 363 -9.81 9.37 8.41
C TYR A 363 -11.29 8.94 8.45
N ALA A 364 -11.59 7.68 8.09
CA ALA A 364 -12.95 7.15 8.15
C ALA A 364 -13.50 7.06 9.59
N ALA A 365 -12.69 6.65 10.56
CA ALA A 365 -13.09 6.58 11.97
C ALA A 365 -13.51 7.96 12.49
N THR A 366 -12.73 8.99 12.17
CA THR A 366 -13.07 10.38 12.55
C THR A 366 -14.28 10.90 11.79
N ASN A 367 -14.31 10.79 10.46
CA ASN A 367 -15.37 11.37 9.63
C ASN A 367 -16.74 10.73 9.84
N TYR A 368 -16.78 9.44 10.18
CA TYR A 368 -18.02 8.69 10.44
C TYR A 368 -18.28 8.45 11.93
N GLU A 369 -17.52 9.10 12.81
CA GLU A 369 -17.63 9.01 14.28
C GLU A 369 -17.66 7.56 14.80
N ILE A 370 -16.80 6.70 14.23
CA ILE A 370 -16.74 5.27 14.58
C ILE A 370 -15.77 5.10 15.75
N PRO A 371 -16.24 4.65 16.93
CA PRO A 371 -15.45 4.63 18.16
C PRO A 371 -14.52 3.41 18.23
N ILE A 372 -13.66 3.23 17.22
CA ILE A 372 -12.66 2.17 17.15
C ILE A 372 -11.25 2.75 17.08
N LYS A 373 -10.32 2.16 17.82
CA LYS A 373 -8.90 2.55 17.77
C LYS A 373 -8.24 1.89 16.55
N VAL A 374 -7.35 2.63 15.88
CA VAL A 374 -6.65 2.15 14.67
C VAL A 374 -5.16 2.09 14.97
N TYR A 375 -4.57 0.90 14.87
CA TYR A 375 -3.16 0.65 15.19
C TYR A 375 -2.41 -0.02 14.03
N ASP A 376 -1.15 0.34 13.85
CA ASP A 376 -0.26 -0.37 12.94
C ASP A 376 0.50 -1.47 13.69
N LEU A 377 0.87 -2.55 12.98
CA LEU A 377 1.68 -3.64 13.55
C LEU A 377 2.97 -3.12 14.19
N THR A 378 3.63 -2.10 13.61
CA THR A 378 4.84 -1.49 14.19
C THR A 378 4.60 -0.91 15.57
N GLN A 379 3.45 -0.29 15.82
CA GLN A 379 3.09 0.28 17.12
C GLN A 379 2.84 -0.81 18.16
N ILE A 380 2.17 -1.90 17.75
CA ILE A 380 1.95 -3.05 18.64
C ILE A 380 3.29 -3.69 19.01
N VAL A 381 4.15 -3.94 18.02
CA VAL A 381 5.48 -4.54 18.24
C VAL A 381 6.36 -3.64 19.10
N GLU A 382 6.43 -2.33 18.86
CA GLU A 382 7.24 -1.41 19.67
C GLU A 382 6.88 -1.45 21.16
N LYS A 383 5.59 -1.63 21.48
CA LYS A 383 5.10 -1.70 22.87
C LYS A 383 5.34 -3.02 23.58
N ALA A 384 5.64 -4.09 22.84
CA ALA A 384 5.77 -5.45 23.38
C ALA A 384 7.16 -6.07 23.19
N ILE A 385 7.93 -5.66 22.18
CA ILE A 385 9.21 -6.31 21.83
C ILE A 385 10.21 -6.16 22.97
N VAL A 386 10.96 -7.21 23.29
CA VAL A 386 12.05 -7.24 24.29
C VAL A 386 13.31 -7.89 23.75
#